data_AF-A0A9D2A469-F1
#
_entry.id   AF-A0A9D2A469-F1
#
_cell.length_a   1.000
_cell.length_b   1.000
_cell.length_c   1.000
_cell.angle_alpha   90.00
_cell.angle_beta   90.00
_cell.angle_gamma   90.00
#
_symmetry.space_group_name_H-M   'P 1'
#
loop_
_entity.id
_entity.type
_entity.pdbx_description
1 polymer ?
#
loop_
_entity_poly.entity_id
_entity_poly.type
_entity_poly.pdbx_seq_one_letter_code
_entity_poly.pdbx_strand_id
1 'polypeptide(L)'
;MKIQNYLVGMCAALGLLLSSCEQDNENAVYGGSTMGVTFGFNSQSVSFPAEGYEGFDVEVMRAQADEAVTLPLSAVMLEQDAEGNTVQTPVPSTIQVPSSVSFAAGEKFTSFHVSVGDIESGVTYQLAVTMANEEYAPIDNISSKTISIYRDYTYSSIGMGMYVSSFFQGYGEVEVQKADQITWYKAIAPVEEGYDITFQVADDGRTVTVASQEIVSSYGQYGAVSVAGSGELENGVITVDLEFTVVLDGQVGTFGVFEEQLVLPEAMPTE
;
A
#
# COMPACT_ATOMS: atom_id res chain seq x y z
N MET A 1 -71.25 -35.31 -40.98
CA MET A 1 -70.94 -34.84 -42.35
C MET A 1 -69.85 -33.79 -42.22
N LYS A 2 -68.77 -33.91 -43.02
CA LYS A 2 -67.60 -33.01 -43.05
C LYS A 2 -68.00 -31.56 -43.44
N ILE A 3 -67.21 -30.56 -43.00
CA ILE A 3 -66.84 -29.28 -43.66
C ILE A 3 -65.93 -28.53 -42.64
N GLN A 4 -64.61 -28.40 -42.82
CA GLN A 4 -63.81 -27.46 -43.64
C GLN A 4 -63.83 -25.97 -43.20
N ASN A 5 -62.68 -25.55 -42.65
CA ASN A 5 -61.97 -24.25 -42.66
C ASN A 5 -62.69 -22.94 -42.31
N TYR A 6 -62.08 -22.10 -41.44
CA TYR A 6 -61.76 -20.68 -41.69
C TYR A 6 -60.99 -20.01 -40.51
N LEU A 7 -59.94 -19.26 -40.89
CA LEU A 7 -59.46 -17.95 -40.39
C LEU A 7 -58.85 -17.74 -38.98
N VAL A 8 -57.54 -17.45 -39.01
CA VAL A 8 -56.84 -16.24 -38.50
C VAL A 8 -57.00 -15.87 -37.02
N GLY A 9 -55.87 -15.90 -36.29
CA GLY A 9 -55.73 -15.29 -34.97
C GLY A 9 -54.25 -15.25 -34.55
N MET A 10 -53.58 -14.17 -34.91
CA MET A 10 -52.20 -13.81 -34.56
C MET A 10 -52.01 -13.74 -33.04
N CYS A 11 -51.11 -14.56 -32.48
CA CYS A 11 -50.45 -14.29 -31.21
C CYS A 11 -49.01 -14.81 -31.29
N ALA A 12 -48.09 -13.85 -31.30
CA ALA A 12 -46.66 -14.05 -31.27
C ALA A 12 -46.22 -14.74 -29.97
N ALA A 13 -45.50 -15.85 -30.10
CA ALA A 13 -44.60 -16.32 -29.07
C ALA A 13 -43.23 -16.52 -29.74
N LEU A 14 -42.41 -15.48 -29.64
CA LEU A 14 -40.97 -15.54 -29.90
C LEU A 14 -40.36 -16.60 -28.99
N GLY A 15 -40.14 -17.80 -29.51
CA GLY A 15 -39.19 -18.76 -28.95
C GLY A 15 -37.78 -18.33 -29.33
N LEU A 16 -37.28 -17.28 -28.67
CA LEU A 16 -35.87 -16.92 -28.75
C LEU A 16 -35.05 -17.96 -27.99
N LEU A 17 -34.30 -18.71 -28.79
CA LEU A 17 -32.96 -19.24 -28.53
C LEU A 17 -32.34 -18.71 -27.22
N LEU A 18 -32.43 -19.50 -26.15
CA LEU A 18 -31.47 -19.41 -25.05
C LEU A 18 -30.28 -20.30 -25.42
N SER A 19 -29.46 -19.84 -26.37
CA SER A 19 -28.05 -20.17 -26.34
C SER A 19 -27.47 -19.37 -25.19
N SER A 20 -27.39 -19.97 -24.00
CA SER A 20 -26.59 -19.41 -22.92
C SER A 20 -25.18 -19.22 -23.47
N CYS A 21 -24.73 -17.97 -23.47
CA CYS A 21 -23.34 -17.62 -23.66
C CYS A 21 -22.53 -18.23 -22.51
N GLU A 22 -22.15 -19.50 -22.60
CA GLU A 22 -20.83 -19.94 -22.12
C GLU A 22 -19.81 -19.41 -23.13
N GLN A 23 -19.71 -18.09 -23.23
CA GLN A 23 -18.45 -17.50 -23.62
C GLN A 23 -17.74 -17.30 -22.30
N ASP A 24 -17.24 -18.42 -21.78
CA ASP A 24 -16.15 -18.40 -20.83
C ASP A 24 -15.12 -17.45 -21.45
N ASN A 25 -14.91 -16.30 -20.81
CA ASN A 25 -13.86 -15.40 -21.22
C ASN A 25 -12.55 -15.99 -20.70
N GLU A 26 -12.24 -17.22 -21.13
CA GLU A 26 -10.88 -17.68 -21.19
C GLU A 26 -10.20 -16.75 -22.19
N ASN A 27 -9.52 -15.72 -21.65
CA ASN A 27 -8.50 -15.01 -22.38
C ASN A 27 -7.66 -16.05 -23.13
N ALA A 28 -7.38 -15.79 -24.40
CA ALA A 28 -6.72 -16.73 -25.30
C ALA A 28 -5.59 -17.50 -24.59
N VAL A 29 -5.64 -18.84 -24.65
CA VAL A 29 -4.52 -19.68 -24.22
C VAL A 29 -3.28 -19.23 -24.99
N TYR A 30 -2.33 -18.62 -24.28
CA TYR A 30 -1.10 -18.06 -24.84
C TYR A 30 -0.28 -19.18 -25.51
N GLY A 31 -0.30 -19.21 -26.84
CA GLY A 31 0.39 -20.19 -27.68
C GLY A 31 1.78 -19.74 -28.15
N GLY A 32 2.62 -19.24 -27.25
CA GLY A 32 4.02 -18.97 -27.55
C GLY A 32 4.78 -20.28 -27.84
N SER A 33 5.64 -20.32 -28.86
CA SER A 33 6.48 -21.49 -29.16
C SER A 33 7.69 -21.63 -28.22
N THR A 34 7.89 -20.66 -27.34
CA THR A 34 8.92 -20.67 -26.28
C THR A 34 8.28 -20.92 -24.93
N MET A 35 9.04 -21.45 -23.97
CA MET A 35 8.54 -21.64 -22.60
C MET A 35 7.98 -20.35 -22.00
N GLY A 36 8.61 -19.22 -22.36
CA GLY A 36 8.17 -17.85 -22.07
C GLY A 36 7.93 -17.65 -20.59
N VAL A 37 8.89 -17.12 -19.85
CA VAL A 37 8.73 -16.92 -18.39
C VAL A 37 8.73 -15.45 -18.05
N THR A 38 7.79 -15.03 -17.20
CA THR A 38 7.62 -13.62 -16.83
C THR A 38 7.18 -13.49 -15.37
N PHE A 39 7.51 -12.35 -14.76
CA PHE A 39 6.83 -11.94 -13.53
C PHE A 39 5.40 -11.49 -13.88
N GLY A 40 4.45 -11.69 -12.95
CA GLY A 40 3.07 -11.24 -13.17
C GLY A 40 2.91 -9.72 -13.25
N PHE A 41 3.78 -8.97 -12.58
CA PHE A 41 3.83 -7.51 -12.59
C PHE A 41 5.29 -7.02 -12.54
N ASN A 42 5.58 -5.87 -13.15
CA ASN A 42 6.92 -5.27 -13.12
C ASN A 42 7.26 -4.59 -11.79
N SER A 43 6.26 -4.26 -10.97
CA SER A 43 6.46 -3.70 -9.64
C SER A 43 5.56 -4.34 -8.58
N GLN A 44 5.96 -4.18 -7.32
CA GLN A 44 5.23 -4.59 -6.13
C GLN A 44 5.66 -3.70 -4.96
N SER A 45 4.75 -3.42 -4.02
CA SER A 45 5.08 -2.73 -2.78
C SER A 45 4.62 -3.58 -1.60
N VAL A 46 5.45 -3.69 -0.58
CA VAL A 46 5.18 -4.44 0.64
C VAL A 46 5.57 -3.57 1.84
N SER A 47 4.67 -3.47 2.80
CA SER A 47 4.86 -2.72 4.05
C SER A 47 4.70 -3.67 5.21
N PHE A 48 5.59 -3.55 6.19
CA PHE A 48 5.58 -4.36 7.40
C PHE A 48 5.35 -3.48 8.63
N PRO A 49 4.65 -3.99 9.66
CA PRO A 49 4.61 -3.36 10.97
C PRO A 49 6.02 -3.24 11.56
N ALA A 50 6.12 -2.43 12.62
CA ALA A 50 7.39 -2.11 13.25
C ALA A 50 8.17 -3.33 13.75
N GLU A 51 7.47 -4.32 14.30
CA GLU A 51 8.06 -5.53 14.85
C GLU A 51 7.55 -6.77 14.11
N GLY A 52 8.43 -7.76 13.97
CA GLY A 52 8.11 -9.03 13.30
C GLY A 52 9.12 -9.39 12.23
N TYR A 53 9.39 -10.69 12.08
CA TYR A 53 10.04 -11.24 10.90
C TYR A 53 8.96 -11.50 9.87
N GLU A 54 9.10 -10.87 8.71
CA GLU A 54 8.06 -10.91 7.69
C GLU A 54 8.64 -11.33 6.35
N GLY A 55 7.77 -11.58 5.39
CA GLY A 55 8.16 -12.00 4.06
C GLY A 55 6.97 -11.96 3.12
N PHE A 56 7.26 -12.07 1.83
CA PHE A 56 6.24 -12.03 0.81
C PHE A 56 6.60 -12.96 -0.34
N ASP A 57 5.57 -13.43 -1.02
CA ASP A 57 5.75 -14.28 -2.19
C ASP A 57 5.78 -13.41 -3.45
N VAL A 58 6.67 -13.80 -4.36
CA VAL A 58 6.76 -13.22 -5.70
C VAL A 58 6.29 -14.26 -6.71
N GLU A 59 5.19 -13.97 -7.39
CA GLU A 59 4.63 -14.85 -8.40
C GLU A 59 5.39 -14.78 -9.73
N VAL A 60 5.59 -15.95 -10.32
CA VAL A 60 6.21 -16.14 -11.63
C VAL A 60 5.30 -17.04 -12.46
N MET A 61 5.14 -16.70 -13.74
CA MET A 61 4.29 -17.44 -14.67
C MET A 61 5.03 -17.82 -15.94
N ARG A 62 4.57 -18.88 -16.61
CA ARG A 62 5.11 -19.33 -17.89
C ARG A 62 4.03 -19.73 -18.90
N ALA A 63 4.37 -19.66 -20.20
CA ALA A 63 3.44 -19.95 -21.29
C ALA A 63 3.26 -21.46 -21.51
N GLN A 64 4.39 -22.18 -21.59
CA GLN A 64 4.42 -23.63 -21.79
C GLN A 64 4.81 -24.35 -20.51
N ALA A 65 4.13 -25.46 -20.24
CA ALA A 65 4.27 -26.20 -18.99
C ALA A 65 4.66 -27.66 -19.16
N ASP A 66 4.95 -28.13 -20.38
CA ASP A 66 5.13 -29.56 -20.65
C ASP A 66 6.26 -30.21 -19.83
N GLU A 67 7.35 -29.48 -19.61
CA GLU A 67 8.52 -29.95 -18.87
C GLU A 67 8.72 -29.16 -17.57
N ALA A 68 9.34 -29.79 -16.56
CA ALA A 68 9.79 -29.08 -15.38
C ALA A 68 10.97 -28.16 -15.73
N VAL A 69 11.06 -27.00 -15.09
CA VAL A 69 12.17 -26.05 -15.29
C VAL A 69 12.59 -25.44 -13.96
N THR A 70 13.88 -25.12 -13.83
CA THR A 70 14.40 -24.30 -12.75
C THR A 70 15.16 -23.13 -13.34
N LEU A 71 14.83 -21.92 -12.88
CA LEU A 71 15.37 -20.67 -13.40
C LEU A 71 16.22 -20.00 -12.34
N PRO A 72 17.44 -19.54 -12.69
CA PRO A 72 18.25 -18.76 -11.78
C PRO A 72 17.64 -17.37 -11.57
N LEU A 73 17.71 -16.92 -10.32
CA LEU A 73 17.34 -15.58 -9.89
C LEU A 73 18.60 -14.83 -9.47
N SER A 74 18.64 -13.56 -9.80
CA SER A 74 19.61 -12.60 -9.29
C SER A 74 18.87 -11.45 -8.65
N ALA A 75 19.45 -10.88 -7.60
CA ALA A 75 18.84 -9.78 -6.87
C ALA A 75 19.88 -8.72 -6.53
N VAL A 76 19.47 -7.46 -6.63
CA VAL A 76 20.26 -6.28 -6.29
C VAL A 76 19.35 -5.24 -5.65
N MET A 77 19.92 -4.39 -4.80
CA MET A 77 19.24 -3.18 -4.37
C MET A 77 19.43 -2.09 -5.42
N LEU A 78 18.41 -1.26 -5.62
CA LEU A 78 18.45 -0.06 -6.44
C LEU A 78 18.49 1.15 -5.51
N GLU A 79 19.53 1.96 -5.65
CA GLU A 79 19.70 3.21 -4.89
C GLU A 79 19.92 4.37 -5.88
N GLN A 80 19.78 5.61 -5.42
CA GLN A 80 20.21 6.78 -6.18
C GLN A 80 21.54 7.29 -5.63
N ASP A 81 22.51 7.54 -6.51
CA ASP A 81 23.74 8.24 -6.15
C ASP A 81 23.48 9.75 -5.90
N ALA A 82 24.54 10.48 -5.52
CA ALA A 82 24.45 11.92 -5.25
C ALA A 82 24.04 12.74 -6.48
N GLU A 83 24.23 12.19 -7.68
CA GLU A 83 23.87 12.77 -8.98
C GLU A 83 22.46 12.36 -9.45
N GLY A 84 21.76 11.51 -8.68
CA GLY A 84 20.41 11.02 -8.98
C GLY A 84 20.35 9.84 -9.96
N ASN A 85 21.47 9.21 -10.30
CA ASN A 85 21.49 8.01 -11.15
C ASN A 85 21.17 6.77 -10.33
N THR A 86 20.47 5.81 -10.94
CA THR A 86 20.26 4.50 -10.33
C THR A 86 21.57 3.70 -10.31
N VAL A 87 21.98 3.30 -9.10
CA VAL A 87 23.11 2.40 -8.87
C VAL A 87 22.61 1.09 -8.26
N GLN A 88 23.34 0.00 -8.54
CA GLN A 88 23.05 -1.31 -7.98
C GLN A 88 23.99 -1.61 -6.81
N THR A 89 23.44 -1.98 -5.67
CA THR A 89 24.19 -2.38 -4.47
C THR A 89 23.81 -3.82 -4.06
N PRO A 90 24.69 -4.52 -3.31
CA PRO A 90 24.37 -5.86 -2.82
C PRO A 90 23.13 -5.88 -1.92
N VAL A 91 22.33 -6.94 -2.01
CA VAL A 91 21.20 -7.16 -1.10
C VAL A 91 21.71 -7.35 0.34
N PRO A 92 21.19 -6.62 1.33
CA PRO A 92 21.61 -6.78 2.72
C PRO A 92 21.21 -8.16 3.25
N SER A 93 21.97 -8.72 4.19
CA SER A 93 21.72 -10.07 4.73
C SER A 93 20.39 -10.22 5.46
N THR A 94 19.76 -9.10 5.83
CA THR A 94 18.42 -9.03 6.42
C THR A 94 17.32 -9.26 5.40
N ILE A 95 17.60 -9.19 4.10
CA ILE A 95 16.68 -9.54 3.01
C ILE A 95 17.23 -10.77 2.31
N GLN A 96 16.48 -11.87 2.35
CA GLN A 96 16.88 -13.14 1.77
C GLN A 96 16.03 -13.44 0.54
N VAL A 97 16.69 -13.46 -0.62
CA VAL A 97 16.09 -13.83 -1.91
C VAL A 97 16.64 -15.18 -2.35
N PRO A 98 15.78 -16.16 -2.66
CA PRO A 98 16.23 -17.44 -3.25
C PRO A 98 16.99 -17.21 -4.55
N SER A 99 18.03 -18.02 -4.80
CA SER A 99 18.83 -17.94 -6.03
C SER A 99 18.18 -18.59 -7.25
N SER A 100 17.02 -19.22 -7.08
CA SER A 100 16.30 -19.89 -8.16
C SER A 100 14.83 -20.09 -7.82
N VAL A 101 14.03 -20.29 -8.86
CA VAL A 101 12.61 -20.68 -8.77
C VAL A 101 12.34 -21.87 -9.71
N SER A 102 11.48 -22.78 -9.29
CA SER A 102 11.18 -24.01 -10.04
C SER A 102 9.69 -24.14 -10.36
N PHE A 103 9.42 -24.65 -11.56
CA PHE A 103 8.11 -25.12 -11.98
C PHE A 103 8.15 -26.63 -12.15
N ALA A 104 7.15 -27.36 -11.62
CA ALA A 104 6.97 -28.75 -11.98
C ALA A 104 6.35 -28.88 -13.39
N ALA A 105 6.48 -30.05 -14.02
CA ALA A 105 5.77 -30.32 -15.28
C ALA A 105 4.25 -30.19 -15.08
N GLY A 106 3.58 -29.51 -15.99
CA GLY A 106 2.16 -29.17 -15.96
C GLY A 106 1.82 -27.85 -15.26
N GLU A 107 2.72 -27.26 -14.47
CA GLU A 107 2.42 -26.02 -13.72
C GLU A 107 2.67 -24.77 -14.56
N LYS A 108 1.72 -23.83 -14.59
CA LYS A 108 1.90 -22.53 -15.28
C LYS A 108 2.31 -21.39 -14.35
N PHE A 109 2.16 -21.58 -13.04
CA PHE A 109 2.43 -20.58 -12.00
C PHE A 109 3.27 -21.22 -10.90
N THR A 110 4.14 -20.42 -10.31
CA THR A 110 4.92 -20.77 -9.12
C THR A 110 5.24 -19.48 -8.36
N SER A 111 5.78 -19.60 -7.17
CA SER A 111 6.27 -18.45 -6.41
C SER A 111 7.59 -18.78 -5.73
N PHE A 112 8.33 -17.73 -5.39
CA PHE A 112 9.42 -17.81 -4.42
C PHE A 112 9.17 -16.83 -3.29
N HIS A 113 9.58 -17.22 -2.10
CA HIS A 113 9.40 -16.44 -0.89
C HIS A 113 10.64 -15.56 -0.64
N VAL A 114 10.43 -14.27 -0.44
CA VAL A 114 11.46 -13.34 0.03
C VAL A 114 11.26 -13.13 1.52
N SER A 115 12.28 -13.43 2.33
CA SER A 115 12.24 -13.20 3.77
C SER A 115 12.90 -11.86 4.11
N VAL A 116 12.29 -11.11 5.01
CA VAL A 116 12.73 -9.80 5.48
C VAL A 116 12.80 -9.81 7.01
N GLY A 117 14.03 -9.76 7.52
CA GLY A 117 14.32 -9.58 8.93
C GLY A 117 14.28 -8.11 9.34
N ASP A 118 15.12 -7.76 10.31
CA ASP A 118 15.19 -6.42 10.88
C ASP A 118 15.89 -5.45 9.91
N ILE A 119 15.11 -4.81 9.04
CA ILE A 119 15.53 -3.68 8.20
C ILE A 119 15.30 -2.36 8.94
N GLU A 120 15.93 -1.29 8.47
CA GLU A 120 15.74 0.03 9.06
C GLU A 120 14.29 0.52 8.86
N SER A 121 13.62 0.85 9.97
CA SER A 121 12.27 1.44 9.94
C SER A 121 12.30 2.82 9.28
N GLY A 122 11.24 3.16 8.55
CA GLY A 122 11.12 4.45 7.88
C GLY A 122 11.85 4.56 6.54
N VAL A 123 12.65 3.54 6.18
CA VAL A 123 13.41 3.51 4.91
C VAL A 123 12.66 2.64 3.89
N THR A 124 12.53 3.17 2.66
CA THR A 124 12.02 2.38 1.52
C THR A 124 13.18 1.78 0.75
N TYR A 125 13.31 0.46 0.82
CA TYR A 125 14.28 -0.33 0.08
C TYR A 125 13.71 -0.72 -1.29
N GLN A 126 14.48 -0.53 -2.38
CA GLN A 126 14.07 -0.92 -3.73
C GLN A 126 14.82 -2.17 -4.18
N LEU A 127 14.20 -3.34 -4.04
CA LEU A 127 14.80 -4.62 -4.44
C LEU A 127 14.46 -4.92 -5.91
N ALA A 128 15.47 -5.07 -6.77
CA ALA A 128 15.28 -5.61 -8.11
C ALA A 128 15.60 -7.10 -8.13
N VAL A 129 14.65 -7.92 -8.57
CA VAL A 129 14.87 -9.34 -8.83
C VAL A 129 14.78 -9.59 -10.33
N THR A 130 15.80 -10.24 -10.89
CA THR A 130 15.89 -10.55 -12.32
C THR A 130 16.00 -12.06 -12.51
N MET A 131 15.16 -12.59 -13.40
CA MET A 131 15.29 -13.96 -13.91
C MET A 131 16.35 -13.97 -15.01
N ALA A 132 17.47 -14.64 -14.75
CA ALA A 132 18.49 -14.81 -15.76
C ALA A 132 18.06 -15.93 -16.72
N ASN A 133 17.77 -15.57 -17.97
CA ASN A 133 17.35 -16.55 -18.95
C ASN A 133 17.68 -16.08 -20.37
N GLU A 134 18.81 -16.56 -20.91
CA GLU A 134 19.22 -16.29 -22.29
C GLU A 134 18.49 -17.18 -23.31
N GLU A 135 17.84 -18.26 -22.85
CA GLU A 135 17.26 -19.30 -23.71
C GLU A 135 15.76 -19.09 -23.97
N TYR A 136 15.05 -18.48 -23.01
CA TYR A 136 13.61 -18.26 -23.11
C TYR A 136 13.28 -16.77 -22.97
N ALA A 137 12.94 -16.12 -24.09
CA ALA A 137 12.48 -14.74 -24.08
C ALA A 137 11.21 -14.59 -23.22
N PRO A 138 11.16 -13.61 -22.30
CA PRO A 138 9.97 -13.34 -21.48
C PRO A 138 8.75 -13.00 -22.35
N ILE A 139 7.58 -13.56 -22.00
CA ILE A 139 6.31 -13.39 -22.76
C ILE A 139 5.96 -11.90 -22.90
N ASP A 140 6.07 -11.15 -21.81
CA ASP A 140 5.68 -9.74 -21.72
C ASP A 140 6.87 -8.81 -21.51
N ASN A 141 8.10 -9.31 -21.73
CA ASN A 141 9.35 -8.58 -21.51
C ASN A 141 9.59 -8.12 -20.05
N ILE A 142 8.94 -8.77 -19.07
CA ILE A 142 9.15 -8.53 -17.63
C ILE A 142 10.04 -9.63 -17.05
N SER A 143 11.33 -9.60 -17.41
CA SER A 143 12.36 -10.46 -16.81
C SER A 143 12.94 -9.89 -15.52
N SER A 144 12.57 -8.66 -15.16
CA SER A 144 12.95 -7.98 -13.93
C SER A 144 11.73 -7.39 -13.24
N LYS A 145 11.67 -7.52 -11.91
CA LYS A 145 10.64 -6.91 -11.05
C LYS A 145 11.32 -6.05 -10.00
N THR A 146 10.80 -4.83 -9.79
CA THR A 146 11.21 -3.95 -8.69
C THR A 146 10.22 -4.04 -7.55
N ILE A 147 10.70 -4.26 -6.33
CA ILE A 147 9.88 -4.41 -5.13
C ILE A 147 10.27 -3.33 -4.13
N SER A 148 9.31 -2.48 -3.79
CA SER A 148 9.45 -1.53 -2.68
C SER A 148 9.17 -2.27 -1.36
N ILE A 149 10.13 -2.25 -0.45
CA ILE A 149 10.03 -2.86 0.88
C ILE A 149 10.17 -1.76 1.92
N TYR A 150 9.21 -1.66 2.83
CA TYR A 150 9.19 -0.65 3.88
C TYR A 150 8.78 -1.28 5.21
N ARG A 151 9.35 -0.77 6.30
CA ARG A 151 9.00 -1.15 7.67
C ARG A 151 8.60 0.10 8.44
N ASP A 152 7.47 0.03 9.13
CA ASP A 152 6.97 1.11 9.96
C ASP A 152 7.89 1.41 11.17
N TYR A 153 7.77 2.61 11.71
CA TYR A 153 8.43 2.98 12.97
C TYR A 153 7.78 2.31 14.17
N THR A 154 8.61 1.96 15.16
CA THR A 154 8.13 1.54 16.48
C THR A 154 7.71 2.78 17.25
N TYR A 155 6.51 2.77 17.82
CA TYR A 155 6.03 3.85 18.66
C TYR A 155 5.92 3.37 20.11
N SER A 156 6.55 4.11 21.00
CA SER A 156 6.50 3.87 22.45
C SER A 156 5.71 4.98 23.13
N SER A 157 4.86 4.61 24.09
CA SER A 157 4.15 5.57 24.93
C SER A 157 5.13 6.42 25.74
N ILE A 158 4.94 7.74 25.70
CA ILE A 158 5.68 8.71 26.52
C ILE A 158 4.82 9.34 27.62
N GLY A 159 3.56 8.90 27.73
CA GLY A 159 2.61 9.33 28.78
C GLY A 159 1.41 10.08 28.23
N MET A 160 0.63 10.66 29.16
CA MET A 160 -0.55 11.47 28.82
C MET A 160 -0.15 12.91 28.54
N GLY A 161 -0.57 13.42 27.38
CA GLY A 161 -0.51 14.83 27.00
C GLY A 161 -1.90 15.43 26.90
N MET A 162 -2.01 16.59 26.25
CA MET A 162 -3.28 17.25 25.99
C MET A 162 -3.37 17.70 24.54
N TYR A 163 -4.45 17.30 23.86
CA TYR A 163 -4.79 17.80 22.54
C TYR A 163 -5.80 18.94 22.66
N VAL A 164 -5.56 20.03 21.95
CA VAL A 164 -6.44 21.21 21.90
C VAL A 164 -6.83 21.46 20.46
N SER A 165 -8.14 21.50 20.21
CA SER A 165 -8.71 21.72 18.88
C SER A 165 -9.52 23.00 18.82
N SER A 166 -9.12 23.90 17.92
CA SER A 166 -9.89 25.08 17.58
C SER A 166 -11.06 24.73 16.65
N PHE A 167 -10.88 23.74 15.77
CA PHE A 167 -11.95 23.28 14.88
C PHE A 167 -13.11 22.66 15.66
N PHE A 168 -12.83 21.72 16.58
CA PHE A 168 -13.84 21.09 17.42
C PHE A 168 -14.22 21.91 18.66
N GLN A 169 -13.53 23.03 18.91
CA GLN A 169 -13.74 23.90 20.07
C GLN A 169 -13.66 23.14 21.40
N GLY A 170 -12.62 22.31 21.54
CA GLY A 170 -12.47 21.40 22.68
C GLY A 170 -11.02 21.07 22.99
N TYR A 171 -10.82 20.43 24.14
CA TYR A 171 -9.53 19.87 24.54
C TYR A 171 -9.76 18.59 25.35
N GLY A 172 -8.76 17.71 25.35
CA GLY A 172 -8.81 16.45 26.07
C GLY A 172 -7.43 15.86 26.33
N GLU A 173 -7.33 15.04 27.36
CA GLU A 173 -6.13 14.23 27.59
C GLU A 173 -6.02 13.15 26.52
N VAL A 174 -4.81 12.96 25.98
CA VAL A 174 -4.53 11.96 24.95
C VAL A 174 -3.28 11.19 25.33
N GLU A 175 -3.24 9.89 25.03
CA GLU A 175 -1.96 9.18 25.08
C GLU A 175 -1.07 9.74 23.97
N VAL A 176 0.17 10.05 24.32
CA VAL A 176 1.19 10.46 23.36
C VAL A 176 2.20 9.35 23.22
N GLN A 177 2.43 8.93 21.98
CA GLN A 177 3.51 8.02 21.64
C GLN A 177 4.59 8.76 20.84
N LYS A 178 5.83 8.34 20.98
CA LYS A 178 6.96 8.82 20.21
C LYS A 178 7.54 7.67 19.40
N ALA A 179 7.91 7.94 18.14
CA ALA A 179 8.69 6.99 17.36
C ALA A 179 10.07 6.78 18.02
N ASP A 180 10.50 5.53 18.14
CA ASP A 180 11.76 5.20 18.82
C ASP A 180 12.98 5.66 18.00
N GLN A 181 12.85 5.62 16.67
CA GLN A 181 13.95 5.86 15.73
C GLN A 181 14.00 7.30 15.20
N ILE A 182 12.93 8.08 15.34
CA ILE A 182 12.82 9.44 14.80
C ILE A 182 12.00 10.33 15.74
N THR A 183 12.13 11.65 15.62
CA THR A 183 11.37 12.60 16.46
C THR A 183 9.96 12.80 15.91
N TRP A 184 9.19 11.74 15.77
CA TRP A 184 7.77 11.83 15.39
C TRP A 184 6.91 11.49 16.59
N TYR A 185 5.77 12.16 16.70
CA TYR A 185 4.82 11.95 17.78
C TYR A 185 3.47 11.52 17.22
N LYS A 186 2.74 10.70 17.97
CA LYS A 186 1.35 10.38 17.74
C LYS A 186 0.52 10.82 18.92
N ALA A 187 -0.52 11.62 18.66
CA ALA A 187 -1.65 11.70 19.57
C ALA A 187 -2.57 10.53 19.24
N ILE A 188 -2.81 9.65 20.22
CA ILE A 188 -3.64 8.46 20.01
C ILE A 188 -5.10 8.82 20.14
N ALA A 189 -5.88 8.56 19.08
CA ALA A 189 -7.31 8.82 19.02
C ALA A 189 -7.77 10.17 19.66
N PRO A 190 -7.17 11.33 19.32
CA PRO A 190 -7.48 12.59 19.99
C PRO A 190 -8.93 13.07 19.77
N VAL A 191 -9.61 12.55 18.75
CA VAL A 191 -10.98 12.93 18.39
C VAL A 191 -11.89 11.70 18.31
N GLU A 192 -11.49 10.65 17.59
CA GLU A 192 -12.26 9.42 17.40
C GLU A 192 -11.34 8.19 17.55
N GLU A 193 -11.86 7.13 18.19
CA GLU A 193 -11.13 5.88 18.36
C GLU A 193 -10.73 5.28 17.01
N GLY A 194 -9.47 4.86 16.89
CA GLY A 194 -8.89 4.35 15.65
C GLY A 194 -8.33 5.40 14.70
N TYR A 195 -8.42 6.68 15.05
CA TYR A 195 -7.90 7.80 14.25
C TYR A 195 -6.85 8.61 15.02
N ASP A 196 -5.59 8.21 14.91
CA ASP A 196 -4.46 8.93 15.48
C ASP A 196 -4.09 10.16 14.63
N ILE A 197 -3.35 11.10 15.22
CA ILE A 197 -2.69 12.18 14.47
C ILE A 197 -1.18 12.05 14.61
N THR A 198 -0.49 11.83 13.48
CA THR A 198 0.98 11.79 13.44
C THR A 198 1.57 13.16 13.14
N PHE A 199 2.46 13.64 14.02
CA PHE A 199 3.22 14.87 13.93
C PHE A 199 4.69 14.53 13.61
N GLN A 200 5.13 14.90 12.41
CA GLN A 200 6.47 14.61 11.91
C GLN A 200 7.38 15.82 12.18
N VAL A 201 8.27 15.72 13.19
CA VAL A 201 9.29 16.76 13.42
C VAL A 201 10.47 16.51 12.49
N ALA A 202 10.92 17.56 11.80
CA ALA A 202 12.09 17.53 10.94
C ALA A 202 13.40 17.46 11.74
N ASP A 203 14.52 17.24 11.04
CA ASP A 203 15.86 17.11 11.63
C ASP A 203 16.34 18.38 12.36
N ASP A 204 15.73 19.54 12.09
CA ASP A 204 15.97 20.77 12.84
C ASP A 204 15.41 20.74 14.27
N GLY A 205 14.63 19.72 14.61
CA GLY A 205 13.99 19.54 15.91
C GLY A 205 12.86 20.52 16.21
N ARG A 206 12.42 21.31 15.22
CA ARG A 206 11.44 22.38 15.38
C ARG A 206 10.32 22.30 14.37
N THR A 207 10.60 22.15 13.08
CA THR A 207 9.58 22.19 12.03
C THR A 207 8.72 20.92 12.11
N VAL A 208 7.40 21.09 12.18
CA VAL A 208 6.43 19.99 12.28
C VAL A 208 5.60 19.94 11.01
N THR A 209 5.40 18.74 10.45
CA THR A 209 4.45 18.47 9.37
C THR A 209 3.44 17.42 9.79
N VAL A 210 2.20 17.60 9.38
CA VAL A 210 1.12 16.61 9.50
C VAL A 210 0.71 16.25 8.07
N ALA A 211 1.06 15.04 7.65
CA ALA A 211 0.64 14.52 6.34
C ALA A 211 -0.88 14.31 6.32
N SER A 212 -1.47 14.35 5.12
CA SER A 212 -2.91 14.12 4.94
C SER A 212 -3.31 12.79 5.56
N GLN A 213 -4.18 12.84 6.57
CA GLN A 213 -4.73 11.67 7.24
C GLN A 213 -6.17 11.95 7.66
N GLU A 214 -7.03 10.94 7.63
CA GLU A 214 -8.36 11.02 8.23
C GLU A 214 -8.23 11.08 9.75
N ILE A 215 -9.08 11.88 10.39
CA ILE A 215 -9.09 12.05 11.86
C ILE A 215 -10.45 11.74 12.48
N VAL A 216 -11.50 11.67 11.66
CA VAL A 216 -12.84 11.23 12.03
C VAL A 216 -13.49 10.53 10.85
N SER A 217 -14.24 9.46 11.12
CA SER A 217 -14.90 8.65 10.10
C SER A 217 -16.15 9.34 9.52
N SER A 218 -16.77 10.23 10.31
CA SER A 218 -18.01 10.90 9.91
C SER A 218 -18.23 12.21 10.66
N TYR A 219 -18.39 13.30 9.90
CA TYR A 219 -18.75 14.61 10.41
C TYR A 219 -20.08 15.08 9.84
N GLY A 220 -21.16 14.77 10.56
CA GLY A 220 -22.53 15.12 10.16
C GLY A 220 -22.88 14.55 8.79
N GLN A 221 -23.26 15.42 7.86
CA GLN A 221 -23.61 15.03 6.48
C GLN A 221 -22.43 15.02 5.51
N TYR A 222 -21.24 15.44 5.95
CA TYR A 222 -20.10 15.66 5.05
C TYR A 222 -19.27 14.39 4.82
N GLY A 223 -19.29 13.42 5.75
CA GLY A 223 -18.48 12.21 5.68
C GLY A 223 -17.19 12.34 6.47
N ALA A 224 -16.18 11.54 6.12
CA ALA A 224 -14.88 11.54 6.79
C ALA A 224 -14.16 12.89 6.63
N VAL A 225 -13.45 13.31 7.67
CA VAL A 225 -12.67 14.55 7.65
C VAL A 225 -11.19 14.22 7.74
N SER A 226 -10.41 14.83 6.86
CA SER A 226 -8.95 14.71 6.83
C SER A 226 -8.28 16.02 7.23
N VAL A 227 -7.09 15.92 7.80
CA VAL A 227 -6.23 17.06 8.12
C VAL A 227 -4.88 16.95 7.44
N ALA A 228 -4.33 18.08 7.03
CA ALA A 228 -2.94 18.21 6.63
C ALA A 228 -2.45 19.61 6.99
N GLY A 229 -1.16 19.77 7.28
CA GLY A 229 -0.63 21.08 7.61
C GLY A 229 0.78 21.05 8.20
N SER A 230 1.16 22.16 8.80
CA SER A 230 2.50 22.34 9.35
C SER A 230 2.51 23.34 10.48
N GLY A 231 3.59 23.34 11.24
CA GLY A 231 3.82 24.29 12.33
C GLY A 231 5.15 24.00 13.01
N GLU A 232 5.18 24.19 14.33
CA GLU A 232 6.44 24.14 15.08
C GLU A 232 6.28 23.45 16.44
N LEU A 233 7.37 22.81 16.88
CA LEU A 233 7.57 22.32 18.23
C LEU A 233 8.39 23.34 19.03
N GLU A 234 7.81 23.86 20.11
CA GLU A 234 8.48 24.75 21.05
C GLU A 234 8.18 24.36 22.49
N ASN A 235 9.23 24.14 23.31
CA ASN A 235 9.12 23.87 24.75
C ASN A 235 8.12 22.74 25.10
N GLY A 236 8.10 21.67 24.30
CA GLY A 236 7.22 20.53 24.49
C GLY A 236 5.76 20.77 24.06
N VAL A 237 5.47 21.85 23.33
CA VAL A 237 4.17 22.10 22.69
C VAL A 237 4.34 22.10 21.19
N ILE A 238 3.59 21.24 20.52
CA ILE A 238 3.46 21.24 19.06
C ILE A 238 2.26 22.11 18.71
N THR A 239 2.47 23.19 17.96
CA THR A 239 1.41 24.06 17.44
C THR A 239 1.42 23.98 15.92
N VAL A 240 0.30 23.57 15.32
CA VAL A 240 0.17 23.37 13.87
C VAL A 240 -1.06 24.05 13.31
N ASP A 241 -0.93 24.62 12.12
CA ASP A 241 -2.06 25.09 11.33
C ASP A 241 -2.50 23.94 10.41
N LEU A 242 -3.66 23.34 10.70
CA LEU A 242 -4.21 22.21 9.95
C LEU A 242 -5.38 22.65 9.07
N GLU A 243 -5.32 22.32 7.78
CA GLU A 243 -6.46 22.42 6.87
C GLU A 243 -7.37 21.21 7.03
N PHE A 244 -8.65 21.44 7.34
CA PHE A 244 -9.65 20.40 7.49
C PHE A 244 -10.42 20.23 6.17
N THR A 245 -10.33 19.05 5.57
CA THR A 245 -10.91 18.74 4.26
C THR A 245 -11.89 17.59 4.33
N VAL A 246 -12.80 17.55 3.36
CA VAL A 246 -13.79 16.47 3.22
C VAL A 246 -14.00 16.14 1.75
N VAL A 247 -14.30 14.89 1.44
CA VAL A 247 -14.68 14.47 0.09
C VAL A 247 -16.16 14.11 0.07
N LEU A 248 -16.96 14.91 -0.63
CA LEU A 248 -18.38 14.66 -0.84
C LEU A 248 -18.64 14.57 -2.35
N ASP A 249 -19.23 13.46 -2.79
CA ASP A 249 -19.55 13.18 -4.20
C ASP A 249 -18.35 13.36 -5.16
N GLY A 250 -17.14 13.00 -4.70
CA GLY A 250 -15.90 13.14 -5.47
C GLY A 250 -15.36 14.56 -5.58
N GLN A 251 -15.94 15.52 -4.86
CA GLN A 251 -15.42 16.89 -4.75
C GLN A 251 -14.77 17.10 -3.38
N VAL A 252 -13.58 17.71 -3.38
CA VAL A 252 -12.89 18.12 -2.16
C VAL A 252 -13.46 19.45 -1.69
N GLY A 253 -14.05 19.45 -0.50
CA GLY A 253 -14.41 20.64 0.25
C GLY A 253 -13.38 20.92 1.35
N THR A 254 -13.32 22.18 1.81
CA THR A 254 -12.49 22.61 2.92
C THR A 254 -13.35 23.33 3.95
N PHE A 255 -13.11 23.06 5.23
CA PHE A 255 -13.67 23.83 6.35
C PHE A 255 -12.78 25.02 6.72
N GLY A 256 -11.57 25.10 6.16
CA GLY A 256 -10.57 26.11 6.45
C GLY A 256 -9.40 25.55 7.26
N VAL A 257 -8.51 26.47 7.65
CA VAL A 257 -7.31 26.20 8.43
C VAL A 257 -7.55 26.62 9.89
N PHE A 258 -7.20 25.74 10.82
CA PHE A 258 -7.36 25.96 12.25
C PHE A 258 -6.07 25.63 12.98
N GLU A 259 -5.77 26.41 14.01
CA GLU A 259 -4.64 26.15 14.90
C GLU A 259 -5.02 25.01 15.87
N GLU A 260 -4.23 23.95 15.84
CA GLU A 260 -4.36 22.78 16.71
C GLU A 260 -3.07 22.62 17.52
N GLN A 261 -3.19 22.13 18.75
CA GLN A 261 -2.03 21.97 19.63
C GLN A 261 -1.98 20.58 20.26
N LEU A 262 -0.77 20.02 20.33
CA LEU A 262 -0.45 18.87 21.16
C LEU A 262 0.57 19.29 22.22
N VAL A 263 0.15 19.29 23.48
CA VAL A 263 1.02 19.47 24.64
C VAL A 263 1.61 18.11 25.01
N LEU A 264 2.93 17.97 24.92
CA LEU A 264 3.63 16.73 25.26
C LEU A 264 3.62 16.51 26.79
N PRO A 265 3.72 15.25 27.25
CA PRO A 265 3.66 14.93 28.68
C PRO A 265 4.66 15.70 29.56
N GLU A 266 5.85 16.00 29.04
CA GLU A 266 6.88 16.76 29.77
C GLU A 266 6.56 18.25 29.97
N ALA A 267 5.67 18.80 29.14
CA ALA A 267 5.22 20.19 29.21
C ALA A 267 3.91 20.34 29.99
N MET A 268 3.29 19.24 30.40
CA MET A 268 2.11 19.27 31.26
C MET A 268 2.47 19.84 32.64
N PRO A 269 1.61 20.68 33.25
CA PRO A 269 1.85 21.19 34.59
C PRO A 269 1.90 20.03 35.59
N THR A 270 2.97 19.94 36.37
CA THR A 270 3.06 19.00 37.50
C THR A 270 2.09 19.44 38.60
N GLU A 271 1.18 18.56 39.01
CA GLU A 271 0.30 18.76 40.18
C GLU A 271 1.07 18.89 41.51
#